data_AF-A0A8C7UIW2-F1
#
_entry.id   AF-A0A8C7UIW2-F1
#
_cell.length_a   1.000
_cell.length_b   1.000
_cell.length_c   1.000
_cell.angle_alpha   90.00
_cell.angle_beta   90.00
_cell.angle_gamma   90.00
#
_symmetry.space_group_name_H-M   'P 1'
#
loop_
_entity.id
_entity.type
_entity.pdbx_description
1 polymer ?
#
loop_
_entity_poly.entity_id
_entity_poly.type
_entity_poly.pdbx_seq_one_letter_code
_entity_poly.pdbx_strand_id
1 'polypeptide(L)'
;MGENMVIMDELCEMDCNVLKRLLKDDSAKCLVLDCRSFLAFSAGHIRSAVNIRCNTIVRRRAKGSVSLDQILSGDEEVKARLKSGLYSAVILYDERTPDIDTVKDDSTITLVLNALYRDTFGTEIYLLKGGYDTFFTEYPEFCLKTKTLSSFSTQSSLDSCSSCGTPQTLHHDQAGPVEILPFLYLGSAFHASKKDMLDGMGISALLNVSSNCPNHFEGVYQYKCIPVEDNHKEDISSWFIEAIEFIDSVKDSNGRVLVHCQAGISRSATICLAYLMKKKRVRLDEAFEFVKQRRSIISPNFSFMGQLLQFESQVLATSCAVEAASPSAASLGPKSSSTPTSPFIFSFPVSVVAHGQPSSLAYLHSPITTSPSC
;
A
#
# COMPACT_ATOMS: atom_id res chain seq x y z
N MET A 1 1.69 34.61 -15.89
CA MET A 1 2.15 35.10 -14.58
C MET A 1 0.93 35.62 -13.85
N GLY A 2 0.66 35.09 -12.66
CA GLY A 2 -0.48 35.47 -11.82
C GLY A 2 -1.38 34.26 -11.53
N GLU A 3 -1.72 34.07 -10.25
CA GLU A 3 -2.54 33.00 -9.64
C GLU A 3 -1.81 31.68 -9.32
N ASN A 4 -0.97 31.68 -8.27
CA ASN A 4 -0.73 30.48 -7.43
C ASN A 4 0.09 30.78 -6.16
N MET A 5 0.06 32.00 -5.65
CA MET A 5 0.91 32.37 -4.51
C MET A 5 0.21 33.40 -3.67
N VAL A 6 -0.70 32.97 -2.77
CA VAL A 6 -1.08 33.59 -1.49
C VAL A 6 -2.08 32.64 -0.79
N ILE A 7 -1.65 31.61 -0.04
CA ILE A 7 -2.54 31.00 0.99
C ILE A 7 -1.79 30.42 2.21
N MET A 8 -0.57 30.89 2.50
CA MET A 8 0.13 30.51 3.74
C MET A 8 -0.16 31.46 4.91
N ASP A 9 -0.63 32.69 4.64
CA ASP A 9 -0.87 33.71 5.68
C ASP A 9 -2.06 33.38 6.62
N GLU A 10 -2.92 32.44 6.25
CA GLU A 10 -4.07 32.01 7.08
C GLU A 10 -3.80 30.72 7.86
N LEU A 11 -2.68 30.02 7.58
CA LEU A 11 -2.33 28.80 8.29
C LEU A 11 -1.83 29.14 9.69
N CYS A 12 -2.41 28.51 10.71
CA CYS A 12 -1.97 28.67 12.09
C CYS A 12 -1.14 27.46 12.54
N GLU A 13 -0.29 27.66 13.55
CA GLU A 13 0.43 26.54 14.18
C GLU A 13 -0.32 25.99 15.38
N MET A 14 -0.17 24.70 15.63
CA MET A 14 -0.68 24.05 16.83
C MET A 14 0.42 23.23 17.51
N ASP A 15 0.64 23.48 18.80
CA ASP A 15 1.52 22.66 19.63
C ASP A 15 0.88 21.30 19.96
N CYS A 16 1.72 20.26 20.12
CA CYS A 16 1.28 18.90 20.38
C CYS A 16 0.38 18.77 21.64
N ASN A 17 0.65 19.58 22.67
CA ASN A 17 -0.14 19.58 23.92
C ASN A 17 -1.58 20.14 23.73
N VAL A 18 -1.82 20.98 22.72
CA VAL A 18 -3.14 21.51 22.36
C VAL A 18 -3.93 20.42 21.64
N LEU A 19 -3.32 19.79 20.62
CA LEU A 19 -3.96 18.68 19.91
C LEU A 19 -4.33 17.54 20.88
N LYS A 20 -3.45 17.20 21.82
CA LYS A 20 -3.73 16.19 22.85
C LYS A 20 -4.94 16.53 23.73
N ARG A 21 -5.18 17.81 24.03
CA ARG A 21 -6.40 18.26 24.74
C ARG A 21 -7.63 18.14 23.86
N LEU A 22 -7.55 18.57 22.61
CA LEU A 22 -8.65 18.44 21.64
C LEU A 22 -9.06 16.98 21.43
N LEU A 23 -8.10 16.06 21.31
CA LEU A 23 -8.38 14.64 21.17
C LEU A 23 -9.04 14.01 22.41
N LYS A 24 -8.86 14.59 23.61
CA LYS A 24 -9.53 14.15 24.83
C LYS A 24 -10.94 14.72 24.97
N ASP A 25 -11.09 16.01 24.73
CA ASP A 25 -12.27 16.77 25.17
C ASP A 25 -13.28 16.98 24.03
N ASP A 26 -12.83 17.04 22.78
CA ASP A 26 -13.67 17.43 21.65
C ASP A 26 -13.28 16.77 20.32
N SER A 27 -12.90 15.48 20.38
CA SER A 27 -12.41 14.73 19.21
C SER A 27 -13.40 14.69 18.04
N ALA A 28 -14.68 14.85 18.33
CA ALA A 28 -15.72 14.89 17.32
C ALA A 28 -15.75 16.21 16.54
N LYS A 29 -15.25 17.34 17.07
CA LYS A 29 -15.28 18.65 16.40
C LYS A 29 -14.01 18.99 15.64
N CYS A 30 -12.93 18.24 15.83
CA CYS A 30 -11.70 18.41 15.06
C CYS A 30 -11.56 17.33 13.98
N LEU A 31 -10.97 17.68 12.85
CA LEU A 31 -10.52 16.73 11.83
C LEU A 31 -9.00 16.70 11.81
N VAL A 32 -8.40 15.52 11.98
CA VAL A 32 -6.96 15.34 11.87
C VAL A 32 -6.64 14.68 10.54
N LEU A 33 -5.79 15.31 9.74
CA LEU A 33 -5.38 14.86 8.41
C LEU A 33 -3.89 14.49 8.40
N ASP A 34 -3.62 13.21 8.13
CA ASP A 34 -2.25 12.69 7.98
C ASP A 34 -1.79 12.87 6.53
N CYS A 35 -0.86 13.79 6.32
CA CYS A 35 -0.30 14.15 5.01
C CYS A 35 0.93 13.30 4.61
N ARG A 36 1.26 12.26 5.39
CA ARG A 36 2.33 11.31 5.08
C ARG A 36 1.87 10.27 4.07
N SER A 37 2.81 9.44 3.60
CA SER A 37 2.49 8.34 2.71
C SER A 37 1.53 7.35 3.39
N PHE A 38 0.71 6.67 2.58
CA PHE A 38 -0.19 5.64 3.08
C PHE A 38 0.54 4.57 3.91
N LEU A 39 1.78 4.25 3.54
CA LEU A 39 2.59 3.26 4.24
C LEU A 39 3.05 3.77 5.61
N ALA A 40 3.44 5.04 5.73
CA ALA A 40 3.76 5.66 7.01
C ALA A 40 2.53 5.68 7.93
N PHE A 41 1.38 6.12 7.42
CA PHE A 41 0.10 6.08 8.14
C PHE A 41 -0.26 4.66 8.60
N SER A 42 -0.07 3.67 7.73
CA SER A 42 -0.36 2.26 8.05
C SER A 42 0.61 1.67 9.07
N ALA A 43 1.83 2.19 9.19
CA ALA A 43 2.75 1.78 10.25
C ALA A 43 2.30 2.30 11.62
N GLY A 44 1.83 3.54 11.66
CA GLY A 44 1.13 4.13 12.81
C GLY A 44 0.76 5.58 12.55
N HIS A 45 -0.27 6.09 13.23
CA HIS A 45 -0.83 7.42 13.02
C HIS A 45 -1.53 7.94 14.28
N ILE A 46 -1.80 9.24 14.34
CA ILE A 46 -2.57 9.85 15.45
C ILE A 46 -4.00 9.29 15.43
N ARG A 47 -4.58 9.00 16.60
CA ARG A 47 -5.95 8.48 16.72
C ARG A 47 -6.94 9.35 15.95
N SER A 48 -7.86 8.69 15.25
CA SER A 48 -8.90 9.32 14.42
C SER A 48 -8.38 10.12 13.22
N ALA A 49 -7.08 10.08 12.93
CA ALA A 49 -6.53 10.73 11.75
C ALA A 49 -6.99 10.05 10.45
N VAL A 50 -7.26 10.86 9.44
CA VAL A 50 -7.60 10.42 8.08
C VAL A 50 -6.38 10.63 7.19
N ASN A 51 -5.91 9.57 6.54
CA ASN A 51 -4.79 9.69 5.60
C ASN A 51 -5.22 10.38 4.30
N ILE A 52 -4.50 11.43 3.95
CA ILE A 52 -4.63 12.11 2.66
C ILE A 52 -3.99 11.26 1.56
N ARG A 53 -4.77 10.91 0.55
CA ARG A 53 -4.31 10.09 -0.59
C ARG A 53 -3.65 10.94 -1.68
N CYS A 54 -2.63 11.71 -1.30
CA CYS A 54 -1.90 12.60 -2.21
C CYS A 54 -0.50 12.04 -2.57
N ASN A 55 -0.47 10.84 -3.14
CA ASN A 55 0.78 10.20 -3.58
C ASN A 55 1.37 10.89 -4.84
N THR A 56 2.59 10.50 -5.21
CA THR A 56 3.30 11.05 -6.39
C THR A 56 2.50 10.96 -7.69
N ILE A 57 1.61 9.97 -7.81
CA ILE A 57 0.77 9.75 -8.99
C ILE A 57 -0.36 10.76 -9.04
N VAL A 58 -1.07 10.95 -7.94
CA VAL A 58 -2.14 11.96 -7.82
C VAL A 58 -1.56 13.34 -8.11
N ARG A 59 -0.41 13.66 -7.52
CA ARG A 59 0.31 14.92 -7.78
C ARG A 59 0.68 15.12 -9.24
N ARG A 60 1.25 14.11 -9.90
CA ARG A 60 1.61 14.16 -11.33
C ARG A 60 0.39 14.40 -12.22
N ARG A 61 -0.74 13.78 -11.90
CA ARG A 61 -1.98 13.89 -12.70
C ARG A 61 -2.70 15.22 -12.47
N ALA A 62 -2.64 15.75 -11.26
CA ALA A 62 -3.27 16.99 -10.85
C ALA A 62 -2.60 18.25 -11.43
N LYS A 63 -1.46 18.13 -12.13
CA LYS A 63 -0.73 19.26 -12.76
C LYS A 63 -0.55 20.48 -11.83
N GLY A 64 -0.38 20.24 -10.53
CA GLY A 64 -0.15 21.27 -9.52
C GLY A 64 -1.38 21.69 -8.68
N SER A 65 -2.59 21.20 -8.94
CA SER A 65 -3.78 21.50 -8.13
C SER A 65 -4.66 20.28 -7.89
N VAL A 66 -4.78 19.86 -6.62
CA VAL A 66 -5.61 18.72 -6.20
C VAL A 66 -6.96 19.19 -5.66
N SER A 67 -8.00 18.39 -5.85
CA SER A 67 -9.33 18.62 -5.24
C SER A 67 -9.56 17.78 -3.99
N LEU A 68 -10.46 18.22 -3.10
CA LEU A 68 -10.85 17.42 -1.92
C LEU A 68 -11.30 16.01 -2.30
N ASP A 69 -12.04 15.87 -3.40
CA ASP A 69 -12.53 14.57 -3.88
C ASP A 69 -11.40 13.61 -4.30
N GLN A 70 -10.28 14.15 -4.78
CA GLN A 70 -9.08 13.36 -5.11
C GLN A 70 -8.28 12.95 -3.87
N ILE A 71 -8.16 13.83 -2.87
CA ILE A 71 -7.33 13.57 -1.69
C ILE A 71 -8.04 12.81 -0.57
N LEU A 72 -9.38 12.89 -0.50
CA LEU A 72 -10.26 12.20 0.47
C LEU A 72 -11.21 11.21 -0.23
N SER A 73 -10.75 10.52 -1.28
CA SER A 73 -11.61 9.62 -2.05
C SER A 73 -12.18 8.49 -1.17
N GLY A 74 -13.51 8.34 -1.12
CA GLY A 74 -14.17 7.27 -0.34
C GLY A 74 -14.45 7.61 1.13
N ASP A 75 -14.08 8.81 1.58
CA ASP A 75 -14.43 9.34 2.91
C ASP A 75 -15.56 10.38 2.77
N GLU A 76 -16.71 9.94 2.23
CA GLU A 76 -17.82 10.84 1.85
C GLU A 76 -18.41 11.62 3.03
N GLU A 77 -18.50 10.99 4.21
CA GLU A 77 -18.97 11.65 5.43
C GLU A 77 -18.02 12.77 5.86
N VAL A 78 -16.70 12.51 5.86
CA VAL A 78 -15.68 13.50 6.18
C VAL A 78 -15.74 14.66 5.19
N LYS A 79 -15.83 14.37 3.89
CA LYS A 79 -15.96 15.41 2.85
C LYS A 79 -17.23 16.24 3.01
N ALA A 80 -18.39 15.62 3.23
CA ALA A 80 -19.65 16.33 3.40
C ALA A 80 -19.62 17.24 4.63
N ARG A 81 -19.07 16.72 5.74
CA ARG A 81 -18.94 17.46 6.99
C ARG A 81 -17.98 18.65 6.88
N LEU A 82 -16.86 18.45 6.18
CA LEU A 82 -15.86 19.47 5.87
C LEU A 82 -16.43 20.58 4.97
N LYS A 83 -17.12 20.21 3.88
CA LYS A 83 -17.80 21.17 2.97
C LYS A 83 -18.92 21.95 3.66
N SER A 84 -19.50 21.39 4.72
CA SER A 84 -20.57 22.04 5.52
C SER A 84 -20.05 22.90 6.67
N GLY A 85 -18.73 23.02 6.87
CA GLY A 85 -18.15 23.82 7.96
C GLY A 85 -18.45 23.27 9.36
N LEU A 86 -18.68 21.96 9.49
CA LEU A 86 -19.06 21.30 10.75
C LEU A 86 -17.84 20.84 11.58
N TYR A 87 -16.64 21.21 11.16
CA TYR A 87 -15.42 21.07 11.95
C TYR A 87 -15.03 22.44 12.49
N SER A 88 -14.71 22.50 13.78
CA SER A 88 -14.20 23.73 14.40
C SER A 88 -12.72 23.94 14.09
N ALA A 89 -11.98 22.85 13.86
CA ALA A 89 -10.57 22.89 13.52
C ALA A 89 -10.20 21.72 12.59
N VAL A 90 -9.34 21.99 11.60
CA VAL A 90 -8.69 20.98 10.75
C VAL A 90 -7.20 21.03 11.03
N ILE A 91 -6.60 19.91 11.43
CA ILE A 91 -5.19 19.81 11.79
C ILE A 91 -4.48 18.97 10.74
N LEU A 92 -3.49 19.56 10.08
CA LEU A 92 -2.61 18.91 9.13
C LEU A 92 -1.31 18.53 9.83
N TYR A 93 -0.81 17.33 9.56
CA TYR A 93 0.54 16.95 9.98
C TYR A 93 1.24 16.10 8.93
N ASP A 94 2.55 16.25 8.83
CA ASP A 94 3.42 15.39 8.05
C ASP A 94 4.35 14.57 8.98
N GLU A 95 5.50 14.08 8.51
CA GLU A 95 6.39 13.32 9.39
C GLU A 95 7.06 14.20 10.45
N ARG A 96 7.62 15.36 10.05
CA ARG A 96 8.65 16.07 10.84
C ARG A 96 8.72 17.58 10.62
N THR A 97 7.79 18.21 9.90
CA THR A 97 7.84 19.67 9.70
C THR A 97 7.69 20.38 11.05
N PRO A 98 8.70 21.16 11.48
CA PRO A 98 8.69 21.79 12.80
C PRO A 98 7.71 22.97 12.91
N ASP A 99 7.56 23.75 11.84
CA ASP A 99 6.87 25.04 11.81
C ASP A 99 6.40 25.39 10.39
N ILE A 100 5.60 26.45 10.25
CA ILE A 100 5.04 26.88 8.97
C ILE A 100 6.12 27.39 8.02
N ASP A 101 7.13 28.07 8.53
CA ASP A 101 8.21 28.68 7.73
C ASP A 101 9.04 27.65 6.96
N THR A 102 9.04 26.39 7.42
CA THR A 102 9.76 25.28 6.80
C THR A 102 8.90 24.43 5.84
N VAL A 103 7.61 24.77 5.67
CA VAL A 103 6.73 24.09 4.70
C VAL A 103 7.18 24.42 3.28
N LYS A 104 7.49 23.38 2.49
CA LYS A 104 7.87 23.55 1.08
C LYS A 104 6.65 23.80 0.20
N ASP A 105 6.78 24.65 -0.81
CA ASP A 105 5.73 24.96 -1.80
C ASP A 105 5.18 23.71 -2.51
N ASP A 106 6.02 22.71 -2.76
CA ASP A 106 5.68 21.46 -3.43
C ASP A 106 5.33 20.32 -2.44
N SER A 107 5.17 20.61 -1.16
CA SER A 107 4.87 19.61 -0.12
C SER A 107 3.44 19.06 -0.22
N THR A 108 3.17 17.92 0.47
CA THR A 108 1.78 17.42 0.56
C THR A 108 0.92 18.45 1.28
N ILE A 109 1.47 19.06 2.33
CA ILE A 109 0.79 20.05 3.16
C ILE A 109 0.28 21.19 2.28
N THR A 110 1.13 21.81 1.46
CA THR A 110 0.74 22.93 0.60
C THR A 110 -0.36 22.54 -0.40
N LEU A 111 -0.26 21.36 -1.00
CA LEU A 111 -1.28 20.88 -1.94
C LEU A 111 -2.64 20.65 -1.25
N VAL A 112 -2.63 20.06 -0.06
CA VAL A 112 -3.85 19.83 0.73
C VAL A 112 -4.44 21.14 1.23
N LEU A 113 -3.59 22.06 1.69
CA LEU A 113 -3.97 23.38 2.14
C LEU A 113 -4.69 24.17 1.04
N ASN A 114 -4.11 24.20 -0.17
CA ASN A 114 -4.73 24.83 -1.32
C ASN A 114 -6.09 24.21 -1.71
N ALA A 115 -6.25 22.90 -1.51
CA ALA A 115 -7.53 22.24 -1.73
C ALA A 115 -8.57 22.62 -0.67
N LEU A 116 -8.16 22.69 0.59
CA LEU A 116 -9.03 23.05 1.72
C LEU A 116 -9.52 24.49 1.61
N TYR A 117 -8.65 25.46 1.36
CA TYR A 117 -9.06 26.87 1.27
C TYR A 117 -9.99 27.17 0.11
N ARG A 118 -9.88 26.41 -0.99
CA ARG A 118 -10.77 26.59 -2.13
C ARG A 118 -12.16 25.99 -1.89
N ASP A 119 -12.22 24.86 -1.19
CA ASP A 119 -13.41 24.00 -1.15
C ASP A 119 -14.12 24.03 0.23
N THR A 120 -13.59 24.76 1.22
CA THR A 120 -14.13 24.86 2.60
C THR A 120 -14.30 26.31 3.04
N PHE A 121 -15.23 26.58 3.95
CA PHE A 121 -15.49 27.93 4.46
C PHE A 121 -15.64 27.91 5.98
N GLY A 122 -15.03 28.90 6.67
CA GLY A 122 -15.22 29.14 8.10
C GLY A 122 -14.64 28.07 9.04
N THR A 123 -13.68 27.26 8.58
CA THR A 123 -12.97 26.28 9.42
C THR A 123 -11.51 26.71 9.57
N GLU A 124 -11.02 26.79 10.81
CA GLU A 124 -9.62 27.10 11.07
C GLU A 124 -8.72 25.91 10.73
N ILE A 125 -7.65 26.16 9.98
CA ILE A 125 -6.70 25.15 9.55
C ILE A 125 -5.38 25.36 10.31
N TYR A 126 -4.86 24.27 10.86
CA TYR A 126 -3.64 24.27 11.66
C TYR A 126 -2.59 23.30 11.11
N LEU A 127 -1.32 23.66 11.22
CA LEU A 127 -0.19 22.77 11.09
C LEU A 127 0.24 22.28 12.49
N LEU A 128 0.35 20.95 12.66
CA LEU A 128 0.89 20.38 13.88
C LEU A 128 2.42 20.51 13.90
N LYS A 129 2.94 21.26 14.86
CA LYS A 129 4.38 21.49 15.00
C LYS A 129 5.13 20.20 15.31
N GLY A 130 6.20 19.95 14.57
CA GLY A 130 7.03 18.76 14.68
C GLY A 130 6.44 17.51 14.03
N GLY A 131 5.24 17.60 13.44
CA GLY A 131 4.59 16.51 12.74
C GLY A 131 4.29 15.28 13.62
N TYR A 132 4.18 14.12 12.98
CA TYR A 132 3.91 12.85 13.66
C TYR A 132 5.01 12.45 14.62
N ASP A 133 6.28 12.66 14.28
CA ASP A 133 7.42 12.17 15.06
C ASP A 133 7.47 12.81 16.46
N THR A 134 7.30 14.14 16.53
CA THR A 134 7.23 14.87 17.80
C THR A 134 6.00 14.46 18.60
N PHE A 135 4.82 14.43 17.98
CA PHE A 135 3.58 14.07 18.67
C PHE A 135 3.63 12.63 19.21
N PHE A 136 4.16 11.70 18.41
CA PHE A 136 4.31 10.29 18.78
C PHE A 136 5.31 10.11 19.93
N THR A 137 6.38 10.91 19.96
CA THR A 137 7.38 10.89 21.04
C THR A 137 6.80 11.41 22.35
N GLU A 138 6.01 12.48 22.31
CA GLU A 138 5.42 13.10 23.51
C GLU A 138 4.17 12.37 24.02
N TYR A 139 3.32 11.87 23.12
CA TYR A 139 2.00 11.32 23.43
C TYR A 139 1.72 9.99 22.70
N PRO A 140 2.56 8.95 22.87
CA PRO A 140 2.43 7.69 22.15
C PRO A 140 1.09 6.98 22.39
N GLU A 141 0.44 7.23 23.52
CA GLU A 141 -0.87 6.67 23.85
C GLU A 141 -2.00 7.22 22.96
N PHE A 142 -1.80 8.38 22.33
CA PHE A 142 -2.73 9.00 21.38
C PHE A 142 -2.49 8.56 19.94
N CYS A 143 -1.59 7.61 19.70
CA CYS A 143 -1.31 7.05 18.39
C CYS A 143 -1.77 5.58 18.29
N LEU A 144 -2.21 5.18 17.10
CA LEU A 144 -2.43 3.79 16.74
C LEU A 144 -1.16 3.26 16.07
N LYS A 145 -0.73 2.06 16.45
CA LYS A 145 0.39 1.34 15.80
C LYS A 145 -0.09 -0.01 15.29
N THR A 146 0.52 -0.45 14.19
CA THR A 146 0.52 -1.89 13.86
C THR A 146 1.38 -2.62 14.90
N LYS A 147 0.83 -3.69 15.51
CA LYS A 147 1.36 -4.34 16.73
C LYS A 147 2.74 -5.01 16.59
N THR A 148 3.42 -4.89 15.46
CA THR A 148 4.61 -5.68 15.12
C THR A 148 5.95 -4.96 15.28
N LEU A 149 5.98 -3.69 15.69
CA LEU A 149 7.23 -2.92 15.83
C LEU A 149 7.73 -2.73 17.26
N SER A 150 7.08 -3.30 18.28
CA SER A 150 7.49 -3.12 19.67
C SER A 150 7.40 -4.41 20.51
N SER A 151 8.38 -5.29 20.35
CA SER A 151 8.91 -6.15 21.44
C SER A 151 10.05 -7.06 20.92
N PHE A 152 11.22 -6.46 20.67
CA PHE A 152 12.50 -7.18 20.78
C PHE A 152 13.40 -6.42 21.75
N SER A 153 12.90 -6.18 22.97
CA SER A 153 13.74 -6.00 24.14
C SER A 153 14.04 -7.39 24.68
N THR A 154 15.28 -7.80 24.48
CA THR A 154 15.95 -8.97 25.05
C THR A 154 15.51 -9.32 26.47
N GLN A 155 14.88 -10.48 26.63
CA GLN A 155 15.05 -11.28 27.85
C GLN A 155 15.67 -12.61 27.43
N SER A 156 17.00 -12.63 27.49
CA SER A 156 17.81 -13.83 27.49
C SER A 156 17.63 -14.55 28.83
N SER A 157 16.77 -15.56 28.86
CA SER A 157 16.85 -16.60 29.88
C SER A 157 17.79 -17.68 29.33
N LEU A 158 19.03 -17.66 29.82
CA LEU A 158 19.98 -18.75 29.65
C LEU A 158 19.41 -19.99 30.34
N ASP A 159 19.11 -21.03 29.56
CA ASP A 159 19.22 -22.40 30.05
C ASP A 159 20.05 -23.21 29.06
N SER A 160 21.21 -23.63 29.56
CA SER A 160 22.25 -24.39 28.90
C SER A 160 21.88 -25.87 28.86
N CYS A 161 21.93 -26.49 27.67
CA CYS A 161 22.21 -27.92 27.57
C CYS A 161 22.96 -28.21 26.27
N SER A 162 24.19 -28.67 26.41
CA SER A 162 25.08 -29.11 25.34
C SER A 162 24.72 -30.54 24.89
N SER A 163 24.59 -30.79 23.59
CA SER A 163 25.33 -31.82 22.83
C SER A 163 24.74 -32.08 21.43
N CYS A 164 25.63 -32.53 20.53
CA CYS A 164 25.50 -33.15 19.21
C CYS A 164 25.04 -32.30 18.00
N GLY A 165 25.91 -32.28 16.99
CA GLY A 165 25.81 -31.44 15.80
C GLY A 165 25.03 -32.02 14.63
N THR A 166 24.42 -31.11 13.89
CA THR A 166 24.18 -31.09 12.44
C THR A 166 23.76 -29.65 12.11
N PRO A 167 24.14 -29.04 10.96
CA PRO A 167 23.58 -27.76 10.57
C PRO A 167 22.16 -28.00 10.04
N GLN A 168 21.22 -28.18 10.97
CA GLN A 168 19.80 -28.08 10.66
C GLN A 168 19.51 -26.63 10.33
N THR A 169 19.02 -26.41 9.11
CA THR A 169 18.41 -25.18 8.65
C THR A 169 17.41 -24.70 9.69
N LEU A 170 17.82 -23.73 10.52
CA LEU A 170 17.00 -23.12 11.55
C LEU A 170 15.75 -22.53 10.89
N HIS A 171 14.63 -23.23 11.07
CA HIS A 171 13.29 -22.82 10.70
C HIS A 171 13.00 -21.45 11.31
N HIS A 172 12.99 -20.42 10.47
CA HIS A 172 12.74 -19.01 10.80
C HIS A 172 11.26 -18.69 11.16
N ASP A 173 10.49 -19.66 11.66
CA ASP A 173 9.02 -19.57 11.78
C ASP A 173 8.55 -19.43 13.25
N GLN A 174 9.19 -18.54 14.03
CA GLN A 174 8.85 -18.33 15.47
C GLN A 174 8.11 -17.02 15.80
N ALA A 175 7.59 -16.32 14.79
CA ALA A 175 6.55 -15.31 14.98
C ALA A 175 5.51 -15.55 13.90
N GLY A 176 4.24 -15.71 14.29
CA GLY A 176 3.13 -16.12 13.42
C GLY A 176 2.91 -15.25 12.16
N PRO A 177 1.74 -15.31 11.51
CA PRO A 177 1.49 -14.44 10.36
C PRO A 177 1.69 -12.96 10.73
N VAL A 178 2.27 -12.21 9.81
CA VAL A 178 2.54 -10.78 10.02
C VAL A 178 1.38 -9.95 9.51
N GLU A 179 1.01 -8.93 10.26
CA GLU A 179 -0.01 -7.95 9.83
C GLU A 179 0.58 -7.00 8.79
N ILE A 180 0.06 -7.03 7.57
CA ILE A 180 0.41 -6.07 6.51
C ILE A 180 -0.52 -4.87 6.58
N LEU A 181 -1.82 -5.10 6.68
CA LEU A 181 -2.87 -4.12 6.97
C LEU A 181 -3.80 -4.70 8.04
N PRO A 182 -4.67 -3.89 8.70
CA PRO A 182 -5.55 -4.38 9.77
C PRO A 182 -6.43 -5.59 9.42
N PHE A 183 -6.69 -5.82 8.13
CA PHE A 183 -7.47 -6.92 7.59
C PHE A 183 -6.65 -7.90 6.73
N LEU A 184 -5.35 -7.65 6.49
CA LEU A 184 -4.52 -8.42 5.56
C LEU A 184 -3.25 -8.93 6.26
N TYR A 185 -3.12 -10.25 6.36
CA TYR A 185 -2.00 -10.94 6.98
C TYR A 185 -1.22 -11.76 5.95
N LEU A 186 0.09 -11.89 6.17
CA LEU A 186 1.00 -12.67 5.34
C LEU A 186 1.64 -13.80 6.17
N GLY A 187 1.57 -15.04 5.68
CA GLY A 187 2.13 -16.20 6.38
C GLY A 187 2.55 -17.38 5.52
N SER A 188 2.99 -18.44 6.20
CA SER A 188 3.37 -19.75 5.65
C SER A 188 2.22 -20.76 5.78
N ALA A 189 2.38 -21.94 5.18
CA ALA A 189 1.43 -23.05 5.33
C ALA A 189 1.39 -23.53 6.79
N PHE A 190 2.52 -23.45 7.50
CA PHE A 190 2.56 -23.73 8.93
C PHE A 190 1.62 -22.81 9.71
N HIS A 191 1.65 -21.50 9.44
CA HIS A 191 0.72 -20.56 10.07
C HIS A 191 -0.75 -20.87 9.76
N ALA A 192 -1.06 -21.20 8.50
CA ALA A 192 -2.40 -21.57 8.07
C ALA A 192 -2.92 -22.87 8.72
N SER A 193 -2.04 -23.70 9.29
CA SER A 193 -2.38 -24.93 10.00
C SER A 193 -2.68 -24.74 11.51
N LYS A 194 -2.55 -23.52 12.05
CA LYS A 194 -2.69 -23.25 13.49
C LYS A 194 -4.03 -22.58 13.82
N LYS A 195 -5.07 -23.38 14.06
CA LYS A 195 -6.42 -22.89 14.35
C LYS A 195 -6.47 -21.83 15.45
N ASP A 196 -5.89 -22.12 16.62
CA ASP A 196 -5.93 -21.21 17.77
C ASP A 196 -5.28 -19.85 17.47
N MET A 197 -4.24 -19.86 16.63
CA MET A 197 -3.57 -18.64 16.18
C MET A 197 -4.46 -17.84 15.22
N LEU A 198 -5.11 -18.51 14.26
CA LEU A 198 -6.04 -17.88 13.33
C LEU A 198 -7.23 -17.25 14.08
N ASP A 199 -7.82 -18.00 15.03
CA ASP A 199 -8.94 -17.56 15.84
C ASP A 199 -8.53 -16.38 16.75
N GLY A 200 -7.37 -16.46 17.41
CA GLY A 200 -6.83 -15.39 18.25
C GLY A 200 -6.51 -14.09 17.49
N MET A 201 -6.23 -14.18 16.19
CA MET A 201 -6.02 -13.04 15.30
C MET A 201 -7.31 -12.53 14.63
N GLY A 202 -8.44 -13.22 14.83
CA GLY A 202 -9.71 -12.90 14.20
C GLY A 202 -9.71 -13.13 12.68
N ILE A 203 -8.92 -14.09 12.19
CA ILE A 203 -8.92 -14.48 10.78
C ILE A 203 -10.26 -15.12 10.44
N SER A 204 -10.93 -14.58 9.43
CA SER A 204 -12.21 -15.09 8.91
C SER A 204 -12.05 -15.80 7.56
N ALA A 205 -10.94 -15.55 6.86
CA ALA A 205 -10.69 -16.09 5.52
C ALA A 205 -9.22 -16.43 5.27
N LEU A 206 -8.97 -17.40 4.40
CA LEU A 206 -7.64 -17.80 3.95
C LEU A 206 -7.56 -17.78 2.42
N LEU A 207 -6.53 -17.10 1.91
CA LEU A 207 -6.14 -17.14 0.50
C LEU A 207 -4.89 -18.03 0.36
N ASN A 208 -5.07 -19.25 -0.12
CA ASN A 208 -4.01 -20.23 -0.32
C ASN A 208 -3.44 -20.09 -1.74
N VAL A 209 -2.21 -19.58 -1.84
CA VAL A 209 -1.49 -19.33 -3.10
C VAL A 209 -0.46 -20.45 -3.33
N SER A 210 -0.96 -21.69 -3.43
CA SER A 210 -0.16 -22.89 -3.65
C SER A 210 -1.03 -24.02 -4.16
N SER A 211 -0.50 -24.87 -5.05
CA SER A 211 -1.18 -26.10 -5.46
C SER A 211 -0.98 -27.26 -4.47
N ASN A 212 0.07 -27.18 -3.64
CA ASN A 212 0.53 -28.31 -2.82
C ASN A 212 0.29 -28.13 -1.31
N CYS A 213 -0.33 -27.02 -0.90
CA CYS A 213 -0.68 -26.78 0.50
C CYS A 213 -2.15 -27.15 0.73
N PRO A 214 -2.48 -28.02 1.72
CA PRO A 214 -3.87 -28.35 2.02
C PRO A 214 -4.58 -27.21 2.76
N ASN A 215 -5.90 -27.13 2.59
CA ASN A 215 -6.77 -26.32 3.44
C ASN A 215 -7.12 -27.14 4.70
N HIS A 216 -6.73 -26.66 5.88
CA HIS A 216 -6.88 -27.45 7.12
C HIS A 216 -8.26 -27.35 7.77
N PHE A 217 -9.02 -26.29 7.49
CA PHE A 217 -10.21 -25.91 8.26
C PHE A 217 -11.38 -25.49 7.35
N GLU A 218 -11.58 -26.21 6.25
CA GLU A 218 -12.70 -25.98 5.34
C GLU A 218 -14.03 -26.07 6.09
N GLY A 219 -14.97 -25.17 5.77
CA GLY A 219 -16.25 -25.03 6.47
C GLY A 219 -16.20 -24.17 7.75
N VAL A 220 -15.01 -23.87 8.29
CA VAL A 220 -14.83 -22.94 9.42
C VAL A 220 -14.46 -21.54 8.92
N TYR A 221 -13.48 -21.45 8.03
CA TYR A 221 -13.09 -20.19 7.39
C TYR A 221 -13.52 -20.17 5.93
N GLN A 222 -13.65 -18.97 5.37
CA GLN A 222 -13.80 -18.81 3.92
C GLN A 222 -12.46 -19.08 3.24
N TYR A 223 -12.43 -20.00 2.27
CA TYR A 223 -11.22 -20.30 1.51
C TYR A 223 -11.31 -19.83 0.06
N LYS A 224 -10.17 -19.40 -0.46
CA LYS A 224 -9.92 -19.29 -1.90
C LYS A 224 -8.54 -19.87 -2.21
N CYS A 225 -8.46 -20.67 -3.26
CA CYS A 225 -7.21 -21.31 -3.69
C CYS A 225 -6.78 -20.75 -5.05
N ILE A 226 -5.52 -20.34 -5.13
CA ILE A 226 -4.84 -19.94 -6.37
C ILE A 226 -3.72 -20.98 -6.59
N PRO A 227 -3.90 -21.95 -7.50
CA PRO A 227 -2.98 -23.08 -7.68
C PRO A 227 -1.77 -22.63 -8.50
N VAL A 228 -0.86 -21.90 -7.86
CA VAL A 228 0.36 -21.38 -8.47
C VAL A 228 1.58 -22.02 -7.82
N GLU A 229 2.49 -22.53 -8.64
CA GLU A 229 3.80 -23.03 -8.20
C GLU A 229 4.81 -21.88 -8.05
N ASP A 230 5.86 -22.08 -7.27
CA ASP A 230 6.90 -21.05 -7.08
C ASP A 230 8.06 -21.24 -8.06
N ASN A 231 7.78 -21.03 -9.35
CA ASN A 231 8.79 -21.19 -10.40
C ASN A 231 8.65 -20.11 -11.49
N HIS A 232 9.67 -19.99 -12.33
CA HIS A 232 9.76 -18.92 -13.32
C HIS A 232 8.77 -19.03 -14.48
N LYS A 233 8.14 -20.19 -14.69
CA LYS A 233 7.19 -20.45 -15.79
C LYS A 233 5.75 -20.08 -15.43
N GLU A 234 5.47 -19.87 -14.15
CA GLU A 234 4.12 -19.57 -13.66
C GLU A 234 3.74 -18.12 -13.92
N ASP A 235 2.51 -17.92 -14.39
CA ASP A 235 1.89 -16.60 -14.53
C ASP A 235 0.99 -16.32 -13.32
N ILE A 236 1.60 -15.78 -12.26
CA ILE A 236 0.87 -15.35 -11.07
C ILE A 236 0.09 -14.05 -11.32
N SER A 237 0.47 -13.25 -12.33
CA SER A 237 -0.14 -11.95 -12.61
C SER A 237 -1.59 -12.05 -13.07
N SER A 238 -1.93 -13.12 -13.78
CA SER A 238 -3.30 -13.46 -14.18
C SER A 238 -4.27 -13.54 -13.00
N TRP A 239 -3.76 -13.86 -11.80
CA TRP A 239 -4.54 -14.02 -10.58
C TRP A 239 -4.62 -12.76 -9.72
N PHE A 240 -3.90 -11.68 -10.06
CA PHE A 240 -3.83 -10.50 -9.20
C PHE A 240 -5.20 -9.89 -8.94
N ILE A 241 -6.02 -9.67 -9.98
CA ILE A 241 -7.33 -9.04 -9.83
C ILE A 241 -8.24 -9.92 -8.97
N GLU A 242 -8.30 -11.21 -9.25
CA GLU A 242 -9.11 -12.18 -8.51
C GLU A 242 -8.70 -12.29 -7.03
N ALA A 243 -7.40 -12.32 -6.74
CA ALA A 243 -6.88 -12.29 -5.38
C ALA A 243 -7.26 -11.01 -4.64
N ILE A 244 -7.14 -9.87 -5.32
CA ILE A 244 -7.44 -8.54 -4.78
C ILE A 244 -8.94 -8.40 -4.46
N GLU A 245 -9.81 -8.86 -5.35
CA GLU A 245 -11.27 -8.85 -5.14
C GLU A 245 -11.68 -9.73 -3.95
N PHE A 246 -11.03 -10.89 -3.78
CA PHE A 246 -11.25 -11.72 -2.61
C PHE A 246 -10.85 -11.00 -1.31
N ILE A 247 -9.66 -10.40 -1.27
CA ILE A 247 -9.20 -9.64 -0.09
C ILE A 247 -10.17 -8.49 0.23
N ASP A 248 -10.64 -7.76 -0.79
CA ASP A 248 -11.62 -6.69 -0.59
C ASP A 248 -12.97 -7.21 -0.08
N SER A 249 -13.47 -8.33 -0.60
CA SER A 249 -14.72 -8.91 -0.11
C SER A 249 -14.67 -9.25 1.38
N VAL A 250 -13.52 -9.74 1.85
CA VAL A 250 -13.28 -10.03 3.27
C VAL A 250 -13.21 -8.74 4.07
N LYS A 251 -12.48 -7.73 3.59
CA LYS A 251 -12.38 -6.41 4.21
C LYS A 251 -13.74 -5.75 4.36
N ASP A 252 -14.55 -5.76 3.30
CA ASP A 252 -15.86 -5.10 3.25
C ASP A 252 -16.90 -5.81 4.11
N SER A 253 -16.65 -7.07 4.46
CA SER A 253 -17.39 -7.84 5.47
C SER A 253 -16.82 -7.68 6.90
N ASN A 254 -15.97 -6.67 7.13
CA ASN A 254 -15.24 -6.43 8.38
C ASN A 254 -14.39 -7.62 8.88
N GLY A 255 -14.02 -8.52 7.96
CA GLY A 255 -13.21 -9.70 8.24
C GLY A 255 -11.70 -9.46 8.13
N ARG A 256 -10.93 -10.51 8.35
CA ARG A 256 -9.47 -10.51 8.19
C ARG A 256 -9.04 -11.73 7.39
N VAL A 257 -8.17 -11.52 6.41
CA VAL A 257 -7.66 -12.56 5.52
C VAL A 257 -6.19 -12.85 5.78
N LEU A 258 -5.86 -14.14 5.87
CA LEU A 258 -4.49 -14.64 5.78
C LEU A 258 -4.17 -15.06 4.35
N VAL A 259 -3.24 -14.35 3.70
CA VAL A 259 -2.65 -14.78 2.43
C VAL A 259 -1.41 -15.62 2.75
N HIS A 260 -1.42 -16.88 2.32
CA HIS A 260 -0.31 -17.80 2.57
C HIS A 260 0.08 -18.59 1.33
N CYS A 261 1.30 -19.10 1.35
CA CYS A 261 1.80 -20.12 0.43
C CYS A 261 2.59 -21.15 1.25
N GLN A 262 3.48 -21.94 0.65
CA GLN A 262 4.28 -22.91 1.41
C GLN A 262 5.12 -22.24 2.51
N ALA A 263 6.02 -21.32 2.14
CA ALA A 263 6.99 -20.72 3.05
C ALA A 263 6.65 -19.29 3.50
N GLY A 264 5.68 -18.64 2.85
CA GLY A 264 5.39 -17.23 3.09
C GLY A 264 6.54 -16.30 2.64
N ILE A 265 7.23 -16.65 1.56
CA ILE A 265 8.42 -15.94 1.05
C ILE A 265 8.15 -15.27 -0.31
N SER A 266 7.64 -16.03 -1.28
CA SER A 266 7.50 -15.60 -2.68
C SER A 266 6.04 -15.38 -3.07
N ARG A 267 5.30 -16.44 -3.44
CA ARG A 267 3.90 -16.38 -3.94
C ARG A 267 2.94 -15.50 -3.13
N SER A 268 2.79 -15.75 -1.83
CA SER A 268 1.88 -14.96 -0.99
C SER A 268 2.35 -13.51 -0.82
N ALA A 269 3.66 -13.29 -0.73
CA ALA A 269 4.22 -11.93 -0.70
C ALA A 269 3.94 -11.18 -1.99
N THR A 270 4.08 -11.82 -3.16
CA THR A 270 3.73 -11.25 -4.48
C THR A 270 2.27 -10.76 -4.50
N ILE A 271 1.33 -11.56 -3.99
CA ILE A 271 -0.09 -11.14 -3.92
C ILE A 271 -0.26 -9.93 -2.99
N CYS A 272 0.38 -9.90 -1.82
CA CYS A 272 0.33 -8.74 -0.93
C CYS A 272 0.89 -7.47 -1.60
N LEU A 273 1.99 -7.57 -2.35
CA LEU A 273 2.57 -6.45 -3.08
C LEU A 273 1.63 -5.94 -4.19
N ALA A 274 1.05 -6.85 -4.98
CA ALA A 274 0.06 -6.51 -5.98
C ALA A 274 -1.16 -5.79 -5.36
N TYR A 275 -1.63 -6.26 -4.22
CA TYR A 275 -2.72 -5.63 -3.47
C TYR A 275 -2.38 -4.19 -3.05
N LEU A 276 -1.21 -3.98 -2.45
CA LEU A 276 -0.75 -2.65 -2.05
C LEU A 276 -0.66 -1.69 -3.24
N MET A 277 -0.05 -2.11 -4.35
CA MET A 277 0.06 -1.27 -5.55
C MET A 277 -1.33 -0.90 -6.11
N LYS A 278 -2.23 -1.88 -6.27
CA LYS A 278 -3.55 -1.64 -6.86
C LYS A 278 -4.44 -0.79 -5.96
N LYS A 279 -4.57 -1.16 -4.68
CA LYS A 279 -5.57 -0.59 -3.77
C LYS A 279 -5.06 0.61 -3.00
N LYS A 280 -3.75 0.69 -2.75
CA LYS A 280 -3.12 1.79 -2.02
C LYS A 280 -2.33 2.73 -2.91
N ARG A 281 -2.26 2.42 -4.22
CA ARG A 281 -1.64 3.27 -5.25
C ARG A 281 -0.17 3.61 -4.89
N VAL A 282 0.53 2.69 -4.24
CA VAL A 282 1.96 2.83 -3.95
C VAL A 282 2.79 2.18 -5.04
N ARG A 283 4.04 2.60 -5.18
CA ARG A 283 4.98 1.97 -6.12
C ARG A 283 5.45 0.61 -5.61
N LEU A 284 6.01 -0.21 -6.50
CA LEU A 284 6.49 -1.54 -6.16
C LEU A 284 7.63 -1.51 -5.14
N ASP A 285 8.59 -0.60 -5.31
CA ASP A 285 9.71 -0.41 -4.37
C ASP A 285 9.21 -0.05 -2.97
N GLU A 286 8.29 0.90 -2.88
CA GLU A 286 7.64 1.30 -1.62
C GLU A 286 6.86 0.13 -0.97
N ALA A 287 6.06 -0.59 -1.75
CA ALA A 287 5.32 -1.75 -1.27
C ALA A 287 6.25 -2.87 -0.79
N PHE A 288 7.34 -3.11 -1.52
CA PHE A 288 8.33 -4.13 -1.20
C PHE A 288 8.99 -3.85 0.15
N GLU A 289 9.51 -2.64 0.34
CA GLU A 289 10.14 -2.23 1.61
C GLU A 289 9.16 -2.32 2.78
N PHE A 290 7.90 -1.90 2.59
CA PHE A 290 6.88 -1.97 3.64
C PHE A 290 6.57 -3.39 4.10
N VAL A 291 6.50 -4.35 3.18
CA VAL A 291 6.30 -5.77 3.51
C VAL A 291 7.59 -6.38 4.07
N LYS A 292 8.76 -6.01 3.54
CA LYS A 292 10.08 -6.47 3.99
C LYS A 292 10.36 -6.11 5.44
N GLN A 293 9.98 -4.91 5.87
CA GLN A 293 10.11 -4.48 7.27
C GLN A 293 9.25 -5.31 8.24
N ARG A 294 8.13 -5.86 7.76
CA ARG A 294 7.22 -6.70 8.56
C ARG A 294 7.61 -8.18 8.52
N ARG A 295 8.10 -8.66 7.37
CA ARG A 295 8.61 -10.02 7.18
C ARG A 295 9.89 -9.97 6.35
N SER A 296 11.01 -9.90 7.04
CA SER A 296 12.35 -9.74 6.45
C SER A 296 12.75 -10.86 5.48
N ILE A 297 12.09 -12.01 5.55
CA ILE A 297 12.39 -13.15 4.67
C ILE A 297 11.70 -13.09 3.30
N ILE A 298 10.81 -12.11 3.05
CA ILE A 298 10.14 -12.06 1.73
C ILE A 298 11.17 -11.91 0.61
N SER A 299 10.94 -12.67 -0.45
CA SER A 299 11.77 -12.72 -1.64
C SER A 299 10.96 -13.36 -2.78
N PRO A 300 10.05 -12.62 -3.43
CA PRO A 300 9.44 -13.05 -4.69
C PRO A 300 10.50 -13.54 -5.67
N ASN A 301 10.22 -14.62 -6.39
CA ASN A 301 11.12 -15.07 -7.44
C ASN A 301 11.24 -14.00 -8.55
N PHE A 302 12.32 -14.06 -9.32
CA PHE A 302 12.63 -13.02 -10.32
C PHE A 302 11.55 -12.87 -11.41
N SER A 303 10.90 -13.97 -11.82
CA SER A 303 9.78 -13.92 -12.78
C SER A 303 8.59 -13.17 -12.20
N PHE A 304 8.23 -13.45 -10.94
CA PHE A 304 7.17 -12.73 -10.25
C PHE A 304 7.51 -11.25 -10.03
N MET A 305 8.77 -10.91 -9.79
CA MET A 305 9.20 -9.52 -9.72
C MET A 305 8.99 -8.78 -11.05
N GLY A 306 9.33 -9.43 -12.19
CA GLY A 306 9.05 -8.89 -13.53
C GLY A 306 7.56 -8.69 -13.78
N GLN A 307 6.74 -9.65 -13.37
CA GLN A 307 5.28 -9.56 -13.44
C GLN A 307 4.70 -8.43 -12.57
N LEU A 308 5.25 -8.20 -11.38
CA LEU A 308 4.87 -7.07 -10.51
C LEU A 308 5.22 -5.72 -11.14
N LEU A 309 6.39 -5.59 -11.77
CA LEU A 309 6.78 -4.37 -12.51
C LEU A 309 5.82 -4.07 -13.67
N GLN A 310 5.43 -5.10 -14.41
CA GLN A 310 4.44 -4.96 -15.47
C GLN A 310 3.08 -4.52 -14.90
N PHE A 311 2.64 -5.15 -13.81
CA PHE A 311 1.38 -4.80 -13.15
C PHE A 311 1.39 -3.38 -12.59
N GLU A 312 2.50 -2.92 -11.98
CA GLU A 312 2.69 -1.54 -11.53
C GLU A 312 2.38 -0.54 -12.65
N SER A 313 2.96 -0.76 -13.83
CA SER A 313 2.73 0.12 -14.99
C SER A 313 1.25 0.18 -15.38
N GLN A 314 0.53 -0.94 -15.32
CA GLN A 314 -0.89 -1.01 -15.66
C GLN A 314 -1.75 -0.28 -14.62
N VAL A 315 -1.53 -0.53 -13.33
CA VAL A 315 -2.44 -0.01 -12.28
C VAL A 315 -2.17 1.44 -11.92
N LEU A 316 -0.95 1.92 -12.14
CA LEU A 316 -0.55 3.29 -11.87
C LEU A 316 -0.67 4.20 -13.13
N ALA A 317 -0.78 3.66 -14.35
CA ALA A 317 -1.08 4.44 -15.56
C ALA A 317 -2.60 4.65 -15.80
N THR A 318 -3.45 3.67 -15.45
CA THR A 318 -4.86 3.60 -15.89
C THR A 318 -5.84 4.53 -15.13
N SER A 319 -5.59 5.82 -15.07
CA SER A 319 -6.70 6.77 -14.84
C SER A 319 -6.69 8.00 -15.75
N CYS A 320 -5.91 7.98 -16.84
CA CYS A 320 -6.04 8.99 -17.90
C CYS A 320 -7.14 8.68 -18.93
N ALA A 321 -7.65 7.45 -18.99
CA ALA A 321 -8.45 7.00 -20.15
C ALA A 321 -9.98 7.17 -20.02
N VAL A 322 -10.52 7.42 -18.82
CA VAL A 322 -11.98 7.49 -18.61
C VAL A 322 -12.58 8.89 -18.76
N GLU A 323 -11.79 9.95 -18.75
CA GLU A 323 -12.31 11.32 -18.95
C GLU A 323 -12.13 11.89 -20.37
N ALA A 324 -11.41 11.18 -21.26
CA ALA A 324 -11.20 11.64 -22.63
C ALA A 324 -12.29 11.19 -23.63
N ALA A 325 -13.31 10.44 -23.18
CA ALA A 325 -14.40 9.95 -24.03
C ALA A 325 -15.73 10.63 -23.69
N SER A 326 -15.79 11.96 -23.82
CA SER A 326 -17.04 12.70 -23.98
C SER A 326 -17.05 13.38 -25.34
N PRO A 327 -17.81 12.89 -26.34
CA PRO A 327 -17.98 13.60 -27.60
C PRO A 327 -19.14 14.61 -27.48
N SER A 328 -18.82 15.90 -27.58
CA SER A 328 -19.82 16.96 -27.84
C SER A 328 -20.01 17.14 -29.36
N ALA A 329 -21.25 17.46 -29.76
CA ALA A 329 -21.92 17.10 -31.02
C ALA A 329 -21.65 18.00 -32.25
N ALA A 330 -21.85 17.43 -33.47
CA ALA A 330 -22.77 17.94 -34.53
C ALA A 330 -22.78 17.11 -35.86
N SER A 331 -23.95 16.53 -36.19
CA SER A 331 -24.65 16.27 -37.49
C SER A 331 -23.86 16.02 -38.81
N LEU A 332 -24.14 15.00 -39.67
CA LEU A 332 -25.37 14.72 -40.45
C LEU A 332 -25.36 13.30 -41.09
N GLY A 333 -26.52 12.60 -41.12
CA GLY A 333 -26.93 11.72 -42.24
C GLY A 333 -26.92 10.18 -42.04
N PRO A 334 -27.87 9.40 -42.65
CA PRO A 334 -28.37 8.15 -42.04
C PRO A 334 -28.13 6.84 -42.84
N LYS A 335 -28.03 5.69 -42.14
CA LYS A 335 -28.84 4.44 -42.32
C LYS A 335 -28.13 3.14 -41.87
N SER A 336 -28.98 2.23 -41.38
CA SER A 336 -28.93 0.75 -41.36
C SER A 336 -28.18 -0.02 -40.24
N SER A 337 -29.00 -0.63 -39.38
CA SER A 337 -28.99 -2.02 -38.85
C SER A 337 -27.66 -2.74 -38.58
N SER A 338 -27.41 -3.11 -37.31
CA SER A 338 -27.47 -4.51 -36.82
C SER A 338 -26.97 -4.60 -35.36
N THR A 339 -27.57 -5.53 -34.61
CA THR A 339 -27.33 -6.00 -33.23
C THR A 339 -25.88 -6.03 -32.72
N PRO A 340 -25.61 -5.79 -31.41
CA PRO A 340 -24.34 -6.15 -30.80
C PRO A 340 -24.45 -7.51 -30.09
N THR A 341 -23.62 -8.46 -30.51
CA THR A 341 -23.13 -9.53 -29.63
C THR A 341 -21.62 -9.40 -29.61
N SER A 342 -21.01 -9.18 -28.45
CA SER A 342 -19.56 -9.35 -28.28
C SER A 342 -19.19 -9.60 -26.80
N PRO A 343 -18.43 -10.66 -26.51
CA PRO A 343 -17.68 -10.83 -25.27
C PRO A 343 -16.29 -10.18 -25.38
N PHE A 344 -15.86 -9.46 -24.34
CA PHE A 344 -14.50 -8.91 -24.30
C PHE A 344 -13.51 -9.96 -23.77
N ILE A 345 -12.75 -10.57 -24.69
CA ILE A 345 -11.41 -11.10 -24.41
C ILE A 345 -10.45 -10.23 -25.22
N PHE A 346 -9.44 -9.68 -24.55
CA PHE A 346 -8.41 -8.88 -25.21
C PHE A 346 -7.05 -9.48 -24.91
N SER A 347 -6.53 -10.21 -25.89
CA SER A 347 -5.13 -10.61 -25.97
C SER A 347 -4.51 -9.85 -27.13
N PHE A 348 -3.36 -9.22 -26.92
CA PHE A 348 -2.56 -8.66 -28.01
C PHE A 348 -1.16 -9.30 -28.08
N PRO A 349 -0.64 -9.52 -29.29
CA PRO A 349 0.56 -10.31 -29.54
C PRO A 349 1.85 -9.49 -29.41
N VAL A 350 2.92 -10.14 -28.96
CA VAL A 350 4.29 -9.63 -28.98
C VAL A 350 4.91 -9.96 -30.34
N SER A 351 5.32 -8.94 -31.10
CA SER A 351 6.15 -9.13 -32.29
C SER A 351 7.63 -9.20 -31.91
N VAL A 352 8.23 -10.37 -32.11
CA VAL A 352 9.68 -10.57 -32.06
C VAL A 352 10.22 -10.35 -33.47
N VAL A 353 11.19 -9.43 -33.62
CA VAL A 353 11.93 -9.26 -34.88
C VAL A 353 13.29 -9.94 -34.74
N ALA A 354 13.61 -10.84 -35.67
CA ALA A 354 14.91 -11.50 -35.78
C ALA A 354 15.49 -11.40 -37.21
N HIS A 355 16.82 -11.21 -37.24
CA HIS A 355 17.83 -11.50 -38.27
C HIS A 355 18.29 -10.47 -39.34
N GLY A 356 19.63 -10.28 -39.38
CA GLY A 356 20.45 -9.88 -40.54
C GLY A 356 21.91 -9.46 -40.18
N GLN A 357 22.92 -10.30 -40.49
CA GLN A 357 24.39 -10.23 -40.20
C GLN A 357 25.24 -9.34 -41.19
N PRO A 358 26.61 -9.40 -41.27
CA PRO A 358 27.72 -9.25 -40.29
C PRO A 358 28.88 -8.29 -40.77
N SER A 359 29.76 -7.77 -39.90
CA SER A 359 31.15 -7.38 -40.28
C SER A 359 32.14 -7.06 -39.12
N SER A 360 33.28 -7.79 -39.15
CA SER A 360 34.69 -7.51 -38.79
C SER A 360 35.15 -6.75 -37.51
N LEU A 361 35.80 -7.53 -36.61
CA LEU A 361 37.14 -7.41 -35.97
C LEU A 361 37.61 -6.13 -35.23
N ALA A 362 38.01 -6.26 -33.94
CA ALA A 362 39.43 -6.38 -33.51
C ALA A 362 39.62 -6.45 -31.96
N TYR A 363 40.33 -7.50 -31.54
CA TYR A 363 41.19 -7.74 -30.35
C TYR A 363 41.28 -6.76 -29.16
N LEU A 364 41.20 -7.31 -27.93
CA LEU A 364 42.35 -7.39 -26.99
C LEU A 364 42.10 -8.36 -25.81
N HIS A 365 43.21 -8.91 -25.30
CA HIS A 365 43.40 -10.10 -24.49
C HIS A 365 42.81 -10.15 -23.06
N SER A 366 42.54 -11.39 -22.63
CA SER A 366 42.25 -11.94 -21.29
C SER A 366 43.35 -11.69 -20.23
N PRO A 367 43.16 -12.04 -18.93
CA PRO A 367 43.17 -13.46 -18.52
C PRO A 367 42.14 -13.89 -17.47
N ILE A 368 41.68 -15.11 -17.71
CA ILE A 368 41.12 -16.08 -16.77
C ILE A 368 42.17 -16.40 -15.70
N THR A 369 41.76 -16.53 -14.45
CA THR A 369 42.48 -17.33 -13.45
C THR A 369 41.58 -18.45 -12.96
N THR A 370 42.13 -19.66 -13.03
CA THR A 370 41.54 -20.95 -12.70
C THR A 370 41.63 -21.24 -11.21
N SER A 371 40.65 -21.99 -10.72
CA SER A 371 40.61 -22.72 -9.45
C SER A 371 41.84 -23.61 -9.20
N PRO A 372 41.96 -24.13 -7.97
CA PRO A 372 42.01 -25.58 -7.85
C PRO A 372 41.07 -26.11 -6.77
N SER A 373 40.42 -27.22 -7.08
CA SER A 373 39.90 -28.19 -6.10
C SER A 373 40.45 -29.54 -6.54
N CYS A 374 40.82 -30.38 -5.57
CA CYS A 374 41.48 -31.67 -5.78
C CYS A 374 40.78 -32.58 -6.80
#